data_AF-A0A933CDQ6-F1
#
_entry.id   AF-A0A933CDQ6-F1
#
_cell.length_a   1.000
_cell.length_b   1.000
_cell.length_c   1.000
_cell.angle_alpha   90.00
_cell.angle_beta   90.00
_cell.angle_gamma   90.00
#
_symmetry.space_group_name_H-M   'P 1'
#
loop_
_entity.id
_entity.type
_entity.pdbx_description
1 polymer ?
#
loop_
_entity_poly.entity_id
_entity_poly.type
_entity_poly.pdbx_seq_one_letter_code
_entity_poly.pdbx_strand_id
1 'polypeptide(L)'
;MTIRPGRTVSGPPGRTTLPRAQASGYPKGMLALYVAATVTVISWAQDPAASRFEIVEALVKAGADPNGRAMRRWEDELSDTPLTAVMRQRIDQCPAMVGFLIDKGSSLGVEVDFGMARATPLHIAIQSSSPAVLTSFLLARGADPNARGVFGRTPLIAAAASQYYGATQLAVVEALLNAGADIDACDETGRTALMWAAMANLPVAVSLLVRGADTDHADKDGETALMYAVREWNPGVVIALLDRRVDQEKRNAAGRTALDIARESNIPAEIQWLLENRGPRSALRERVDAAVGAALVPLVE
;
A
#
# COMPACT_ATOMS: atom_id res chain seq x y z
N MET A 1 -38.34 -8.04 -42.00
CA MET A 1 -38.83 -6.65 -42.05
C MET A 1 -39.48 -6.35 -40.70
N THR A 2 -38.78 -5.73 -39.74
CA THR A 2 -38.84 -4.27 -39.44
C THR A 2 -40.28 -3.76 -39.38
N ILE A 3 -40.77 -3.28 -38.24
CA ILE A 3 -40.56 -1.91 -37.72
C ILE A 3 -40.37 -1.87 -36.16
N ARG A 4 -39.51 -0.94 -35.73
CA ARG A 4 -39.05 -0.60 -34.35
C ARG A 4 -40.06 0.37 -33.62
N PRO A 5 -39.64 1.26 -32.69
CA PRO A 5 -39.33 1.11 -31.26
C PRO A 5 -40.15 2.08 -30.35
N GLY A 6 -40.19 1.84 -29.03
CA GLY A 6 -40.69 2.79 -28.04
C GLY A 6 -39.78 2.88 -26.80
N ARG A 7 -38.99 3.95 -26.73
CA ARG A 7 -38.38 4.58 -25.52
C ARG A 7 -39.51 5.35 -24.78
N THR A 8 -39.57 5.65 -23.48
CA THR A 8 -38.60 5.81 -22.38
C THR A 8 -39.36 6.10 -21.05
N VAL A 9 -38.79 5.63 -19.92
CA VAL A 9 -38.61 6.30 -18.60
C VAL A 9 -39.82 6.51 -17.65
N SER A 10 -39.76 5.86 -16.47
CA SER A 10 -39.78 6.52 -15.15
C SER A 10 -39.28 5.55 -14.05
N GLY A 11 -38.57 6.08 -13.04
CA GLY A 11 -37.70 5.36 -12.08
C GLY A 11 -38.36 4.80 -10.79
N PRO A 12 -37.52 4.35 -9.82
CA PRO A 12 -37.81 3.38 -8.73
C PRO A 12 -38.40 4.07 -7.45
N PRO A 13 -38.85 3.40 -6.35
CA PRO A 13 -38.20 2.26 -5.66
C PRO A 13 -39.10 1.21 -4.96
N GLY A 14 -38.55 0.03 -4.64
CA GLY A 14 -39.20 -0.89 -3.70
C GLY A 14 -38.72 -2.34 -3.72
N ARG A 15 -37.83 -2.68 -2.77
CA ARG A 15 -37.61 -4.02 -2.19
C ARG A 15 -37.16 -5.14 -3.14
N THR A 16 -35.86 -5.23 -3.39
CA THR A 16 -35.21 -6.51 -3.67
C THR A 16 -34.92 -7.23 -2.35
N THR A 17 -35.95 -7.86 -1.77
CA THR A 17 -35.72 -8.89 -0.74
C THR A 17 -35.08 -10.10 -1.44
N LEU A 18 -33.81 -10.39 -1.16
CA LEU A 18 -33.19 -11.67 -1.53
C LEU A 18 -34.01 -12.79 -0.85
N PRO A 19 -34.62 -13.73 -1.60
CA PRO A 19 -35.37 -14.82 -0.97
C PRO A 19 -34.40 -15.73 -0.22
N ARG A 20 -34.53 -15.76 1.12
CA ARG A 20 -33.79 -16.63 2.06
C ARG A 20 -33.88 -18.15 1.76
N ALA A 21 -34.60 -18.57 0.72
CA ALA A 21 -35.06 -19.95 0.54
C ALA A 21 -34.75 -20.61 -0.82
N GLN A 22 -33.95 -20.00 -1.72
CA GLN A 22 -33.71 -20.60 -3.05
C GLN A 22 -32.24 -20.81 -3.44
N ALA A 23 -31.29 -20.77 -2.49
CA ALA A 23 -29.88 -21.06 -2.80
C ALA A 23 -29.64 -22.52 -3.25
N SER A 24 -30.57 -23.45 -2.99
CA SER A 24 -30.45 -24.88 -3.31
C SER A 24 -30.74 -25.25 -4.78
N GLY A 25 -31.21 -24.32 -5.61
CA GLY A 25 -31.64 -24.59 -6.98
C GLY A 25 -30.77 -24.02 -8.10
N TYR A 26 -29.72 -23.25 -7.78
CA TYR A 26 -28.88 -22.61 -8.79
C TYR A 26 -27.71 -23.52 -9.22
N PRO A 27 -27.42 -23.66 -10.52
CA PRO A 27 -26.26 -24.41 -10.98
C PRO A 27 -24.99 -23.77 -10.43
N LYS A 28 -24.01 -24.58 -9.99
CA LYS A 28 -22.79 -24.12 -9.28
C LYS A 28 -22.05 -22.96 -9.98
N GLY A 29 -22.06 -22.91 -11.32
CA GLY A 29 -21.48 -21.80 -12.09
C GLY A 29 -22.22 -20.46 -11.95
N MET A 30 -23.53 -20.47 -11.71
CA MET A 30 -24.34 -19.27 -11.43
C MET A 30 -24.11 -18.73 -10.01
N LEU A 31 -23.75 -19.59 -9.04
CA LEU A 31 -23.42 -19.20 -7.67
C LEU A 31 -22.06 -18.47 -7.60
N ALA A 32 -21.08 -18.87 -8.42
CA ALA A 32 -19.80 -18.16 -8.57
C ALA A 32 -20.00 -16.76 -9.16
N LEU A 33 -20.84 -16.63 -10.20
CA LEU A 33 -21.30 -15.34 -10.73
C LEU A 33 -22.01 -14.50 -9.65
N TYR A 34 -22.72 -15.16 -8.72
CA TYR A 34 -23.50 -14.50 -7.68
C TYR A 34 -22.70 -14.01 -6.49
N VAL A 35 -21.57 -14.60 -6.09
CA VAL A 35 -20.75 -14.02 -4.99
C VAL A 35 -20.06 -12.75 -5.45
N ALA A 36 -19.54 -12.76 -6.67
CA ALA A 36 -18.92 -11.58 -7.24
C ALA A 36 -19.97 -10.49 -7.54
N ALA A 37 -21.13 -10.89 -8.11
CA ALA A 37 -22.27 -9.99 -8.27
C ALA A 37 -22.91 -9.60 -6.94
N THR A 38 -22.82 -10.37 -5.85
CA THR A 38 -23.34 -9.96 -4.54
C THR A 38 -22.38 -9.06 -3.80
N VAL A 39 -21.06 -9.15 -3.95
CA VAL A 39 -20.20 -8.07 -3.42
C VAL A 39 -20.37 -6.77 -4.22
N THR A 40 -20.69 -6.88 -5.52
CA THR A 40 -21.16 -5.73 -6.33
C THR A 40 -22.58 -5.27 -5.96
N VAL A 41 -23.54 -6.16 -5.67
CA VAL A 41 -24.93 -5.82 -5.31
C VAL A 41 -25.04 -5.36 -3.84
N ILE A 42 -24.18 -5.85 -2.95
CA ILE A 42 -23.98 -5.38 -1.57
C ILE A 42 -23.46 -3.94 -1.57
N SER A 43 -22.72 -3.52 -2.60
CA SER A 43 -22.30 -2.11 -2.75
C SER A 43 -23.46 -1.17 -3.15
N TRP A 44 -24.56 -1.72 -3.68
CA TRP A 44 -25.78 -0.98 -4.05
C TRP A 44 -26.88 -1.08 -2.98
N ALA A 45 -26.74 -1.98 -2.01
CA ALA A 45 -27.71 -2.14 -0.93
C ALA A 45 -27.56 -1.00 0.10
N GLN A 46 -28.39 0.04 -0.04
CA GLN A 46 -28.76 1.00 1.01
C GLN A 46 -29.56 0.34 2.17
N ASP A 47 -29.45 -0.98 2.37
CA ASP A 47 -30.32 -1.71 3.29
C ASP A 47 -29.62 -1.98 4.65
N PRO A 48 -30.13 -1.45 5.78
CA PRO A 48 -29.52 -1.60 7.10
C PRO A 48 -29.84 -2.91 7.84
N ALA A 49 -30.63 -3.85 7.30
CA ALA A 49 -31.34 -4.81 8.16
C ALA A 49 -31.08 -6.33 7.94
N ALA A 50 -30.18 -6.73 7.05
CA ALA A 50 -29.63 -8.09 7.02
C ALA A 50 -28.10 -7.98 7.01
N SER A 51 -27.44 -8.50 8.03
CA SER A 51 -25.99 -8.36 8.19
C SER A 51 -25.32 -8.81 6.89
N ARG A 52 -24.64 -7.90 6.17
CA ARG A 52 -23.92 -8.20 4.91
C ARG A 52 -23.04 -9.45 5.05
N PHE A 53 -22.60 -9.70 6.29
CA PHE A 53 -21.96 -10.93 6.74
C PHE A 53 -22.78 -12.21 6.53
N GLU A 54 -24.02 -12.26 7.01
CA GLU A 54 -24.91 -13.43 6.89
C GLU A 54 -25.18 -13.81 5.44
N ILE A 55 -25.32 -12.82 4.55
CA ILE A 55 -25.56 -13.05 3.13
C ILE A 55 -24.33 -13.71 2.49
N VAL A 56 -23.14 -13.14 2.68
CA VAL A 56 -21.89 -13.72 2.15
C VAL A 56 -21.63 -15.10 2.77
N GLU A 57 -21.87 -15.26 4.07
CA GLU A 57 -21.73 -16.53 4.77
C GLU A 57 -22.64 -17.61 4.19
N ALA A 58 -23.93 -17.29 3.98
CA ALA A 58 -24.90 -18.21 3.41
C ALA A 58 -24.55 -18.61 1.97
N LEU A 59 -24.05 -17.67 1.15
CA LEU A 59 -23.66 -17.93 -0.23
C LEU A 59 -22.43 -18.84 -0.32
N VAL A 60 -21.41 -18.57 0.49
CA VAL A 60 -20.21 -19.44 0.52
C VAL A 60 -20.55 -20.82 1.09
N LYS A 61 -21.42 -20.91 2.11
CA LYS A 61 -21.94 -22.21 2.61
C LYS A 61 -22.77 -22.95 1.55
N ALA A 62 -23.45 -22.25 0.66
CA ALA A 62 -24.18 -22.83 -0.47
C ALA A 62 -23.27 -23.31 -1.62
N GLY A 63 -21.94 -23.17 -1.50
CA GLY A 63 -20.96 -23.67 -2.46
C GLY A 63 -20.52 -22.65 -3.50
N ALA A 64 -20.72 -21.36 -3.23
CA ALA A 64 -20.18 -20.33 -4.08
C ALA A 64 -18.65 -20.21 -3.96
N ASP A 65 -17.99 -19.91 -5.08
CA ASP A 65 -16.53 -19.85 -5.18
C ASP A 65 -15.99 -18.59 -4.49
N PRO A 66 -15.16 -18.72 -3.43
CA PRO A 66 -14.54 -17.59 -2.72
C PRO A 66 -13.45 -16.88 -3.55
N ASN A 67 -13.11 -17.41 -4.73
CA ASN A 67 -12.22 -16.79 -5.73
C ASN A 67 -12.97 -16.31 -6.97
N GLY A 68 -14.31 -16.44 -6.97
CA GLY A 68 -15.18 -16.02 -8.06
C GLY A 68 -14.97 -14.55 -8.43
N ARG A 69 -14.63 -14.32 -9.69
CA ARG A 69 -14.22 -13.04 -10.24
C ARG A 69 -15.41 -12.22 -10.74
N ALA A 70 -15.52 -10.95 -10.33
CA ALA A 70 -16.64 -10.08 -10.69
C ALA A 70 -16.55 -9.60 -12.14
N MET A 71 -17.47 -10.02 -13.01
CA MET A 71 -17.50 -9.50 -14.39
C MET A 71 -17.80 -8.00 -14.36
N ARG A 72 -16.77 -7.17 -14.58
CA ARG A 72 -17.02 -5.76 -14.91
C ARG A 72 -17.68 -5.77 -16.27
N ARG A 73 -18.82 -5.09 -16.35
CA ARG A 73 -19.43 -4.75 -17.63
C ARG A 73 -18.31 -4.00 -18.36
N TRP A 74 -18.01 -4.36 -19.60
CA TRP A 74 -16.93 -3.82 -20.45
C TRP A 74 -15.57 -4.54 -20.21
N GLU A 75 -14.97 -5.01 -21.31
CA GLU A 75 -14.09 -6.20 -21.47
C GLU A 75 -12.67 -6.10 -20.84
N ASP A 76 -12.07 -7.26 -20.54
CA ASP A 76 -10.64 -7.55 -20.26
C ASP A 76 -9.94 -6.99 -18.99
N GLU A 77 -10.66 -6.48 -17.99
CA GLU A 77 -10.06 -6.01 -16.72
C GLU A 77 -9.95 -7.12 -15.66
N LEU A 78 -8.82 -7.19 -14.93
CA LEU A 78 -8.59 -8.10 -13.80
C LEU A 78 -9.59 -7.79 -12.68
N SER A 79 -10.74 -8.46 -12.78
CA SER A 79 -11.86 -8.39 -11.87
C SER A 79 -11.51 -8.69 -10.42
N ASP A 80 -12.12 -7.94 -9.50
CA ASP A 80 -12.03 -8.18 -8.07
C ASP A 80 -12.45 -9.60 -7.68
N THR A 81 -11.76 -10.16 -6.68
CA THR A 81 -12.23 -11.32 -5.92
C THR A 81 -13.12 -10.85 -4.77
N PRO A 82 -13.90 -11.75 -4.15
CA PRO A 82 -14.75 -11.39 -3.02
C PRO A 82 -13.92 -10.80 -1.86
N LEU A 83 -12.72 -11.34 -1.63
CA LEU A 83 -11.78 -10.83 -0.64
C LEU A 83 -11.32 -9.41 -0.96
N THR A 84 -10.82 -9.15 -2.18
CA THR A 84 -10.30 -7.81 -2.54
C THR A 84 -11.41 -6.78 -2.59
N ALA A 85 -12.61 -7.16 -3.01
CA ALA A 85 -13.76 -6.27 -3.02
C ALA A 85 -14.22 -5.86 -1.61
N VAL A 86 -14.22 -6.78 -0.64
CA VAL A 86 -14.49 -6.46 0.78
C VAL A 86 -13.45 -5.48 1.33
N MET A 87 -12.16 -5.70 1.03
CA MET A 87 -11.08 -4.86 1.51
C MET A 87 -11.12 -3.43 0.94
N ARG A 88 -11.69 -3.22 -0.24
CA ARG A 88 -11.81 -1.88 -0.87
C ARG A 88 -12.94 -1.04 -0.32
N GLN A 89 -14.06 -1.66 0.04
CA GLN A 89 -15.30 -0.93 0.35
C GLN A 89 -15.38 -0.44 1.80
N ARG A 90 -14.26 -0.36 2.51
CA ARG A 90 -14.24 -0.06 3.96
C ARG A 90 -14.98 -1.10 4.82
N ILE A 91 -15.33 -2.26 4.23
CA ILE A 91 -15.93 -3.42 4.92
C ILE A 91 -14.83 -4.23 5.64
N ASP A 92 -13.55 -3.94 5.39
CA ASP A 92 -12.38 -4.39 6.17
C ASP A 92 -12.46 -4.01 7.66
N GLN A 93 -13.32 -3.07 8.05
CA GLN A 93 -13.68 -2.83 9.46
C GLN A 93 -14.33 -4.05 10.13
N CYS A 94 -14.70 -5.08 9.37
CA CYS A 94 -15.08 -6.39 9.87
C CYS A 94 -13.97 -7.42 9.59
N PRO A 95 -12.94 -7.53 10.46
CA PRO A 95 -11.93 -8.59 10.36
C PRO A 95 -12.53 -10.00 10.27
N ALA A 96 -13.71 -10.19 10.88
CA ALA A 96 -14.46 -11.44 10.80
C ALA A 96 -14.84 -11.83 9.35
N MET A 97 -15.20 -10.86 8.50
CA MET A 97 -15.52 -11.13 7.09
C MET A 97 -14.26 -11.54 6.31
N VAL A 98 -13.19 -10.78 6.49
CA VAL A 98 -11.89 -11.07 5.86
C VAL A 98 -11.39 -12.45 6.30
N GLY A 99 -11.47 -12.75 7.59
CA GLY A 99 -11.13 -14.06 8.16
C GLY A 99 -11.98 -15.20 7.59
N PHE A 100 -13.30 -15.01 7.54
CA PHE A 100 -14.19 -16.01 6.98
C PHE A 100 -13.88 -16.34 5.52
N LEU A 101 -13.63 -15.33 4.68
CA LEU A 101 -13.30 -15.54 3.27
C LEU A 101 -11.95 -16.28 3.10
N ILE A 102 -10.95 -15.91 3.90
CA ILE A 102 -9.65 -16.60 3.90
C ILE A 102 -9.79 -18.05 4.37
N ASP A 103 -10.54 -18.30 5.45
CA ASP A 103 -10.79 -19.65 5.98
C ASP A 103 -11.53 -20.55 4.97
N LYS A 104 -12.24 -19.93 4.02
CA LYS A 104 -12.93 -20.63 2.93
C LYS A 104 -12.07 -20.82 1.68
N GLY A 105 -10.82 -20.37 1.69
CA GLY A 105 -9.87 -20.60 0.60
C GLY A 105 -9.78 -19.45 -0.40
N SER A 106 -10.08 -18.22 0.02
CA SER A 106 -9.74 -17.04 -0.78
C SER A 106 -8.22 -16.96 -1.00
N SER A 107 -7.84 -16.75 -2.26
CA SER A 107 -6.45 -16.68 -2.70
C SER A 107 -5.83 -15.35 -2.28
N LEU A 108 -4.65 -15.41 -1.67
CA LEU A 108 -3.94 -14.23 -1.16
C LEU A 108 -2.96 -13.60 -2.17
N GLY A 109 -2.56 -14.35 -3.19
CA GLY A 109 -1.66 -13.90 -4.27
C GLY A 109 -2.39 -13.40 -5.52
N VAL A 110 -3.70 -13.21 -5.47
CA VAL A 110 -4.46 -12.72 -6.64
C VAL A 110 -4.13 -11.28 -6.92
N GLU A 111 -3.79 -10.99 -8.16
CA GLU A 111 -3.66 -9.63 -8.63
C GLU A 111 -4.99 -9.13 -9.19
N VAL A 112 -5.38 -7.94 -8.73
CA VAL A 112 -6.63 -7.27 -9.11
C VAL A 112 -6.35 -5.83 -9.55
N ASP A 113 -7.19 -5.31 -10.44
CA ASP A 113 -7.09 -3.92 -10.89
C ASP A 113 -7.65 -2.97 -9.83
N PHE A 114 -6.78 -2.15 -9.24
CA PHE A 114 -7.04 -1.14 -8.23
C PHE A 114 -6.90 0.26 -8.85
N GLY A 115 -7.88 0.67 -9.67
CA GLY A 115 -7.75 1.87 -10.50
C GLY A 115 -6.83 1.59 -11.69
N MET A 116 -5.78 2.40 -11.89
CA MET A 116 -4.79 2.22 -12.96
C MET A 116 -3.66 1.22 -12.59
N ALA A 117 -3.92 0.27 -11.68
CA ALA A 117 -2.86 -0.38 -10.91
C ALA A 117 -3.16 -1.86 -10.61
N ARG A 118 -2.19 -2.78 -10.80
CA ARG A 118 -2.23 -4.16 -10.31
C ARG A 118 -1.87 -4.26 -8.83
N ALA A 119 -2.74 -4.82 -7.99
CA ALA A 119 -2.50 -4.94 -6.56
C ALA A 119 -2.87 -6.34 -6.04
N THR A 120 -2.10 -6.85 -5.08
CA THR A 120 -2.49 -8.04 -4.30
C THR A 120 -3.33 -7.65 -3.08
N PRO A 121 -4.08 -8.57 -2.45
CA PRO A 121 -4.73 -8.32 -1.17
C PRO A 121 -3.82 -7.63 -0.16
N LEU A 122 -2.54 -8.00 -0.08
CA LEU A 122 -1.59 -7.39 0.85
C LEU A 122 -1.30 -5.91 0.52
N HIS A 123 -1.21 -5.55 -0.77
CA HIS A 123 -1.10 -4.14 -1.19
C HIS A 123 -2.35 -3.33 -0.86
N ILE A 124 -3.54 -3.92 -0.98
CA ILE A 124 -4.81 -3.27 -0.62
C ILE A 124 -4.87 -3.07 0.89
N ALA A 125 -4.41 -4.04 1.69
CA ALA A 125 -4.37 -3.92 3.15
C ALA A 125 -3.53 -2.72 3.61
N ILE A 126 -2.38 -2.46 2.98
CA ILE A 126 -1.50 -1.34 3.34
C ILE A 126 -2.18 0.03 3.13
N GLN A 127 -3.07 0.12 2.13
CA GLN A 127 -3.82 1.36 1.82
C GLN A 127 -5.21 1.40 2.49
N SER A 128 -5.52 0.42 3.33
CA SER A 128 -6.81 0.30 4.00
C SER A 128 -6.94 1.25 5.19
N SER A 129 -8.13 1.25 5.81
CA SER A 129 -8.38 2.03 7.03
C SER A 129 -7.64 1.50 8.27
N SER A 130 -7.34 0.20 8.28
CA SER A 130 -6.72 -0.51 9.41
C SER A 130 -5.49 -1.32 8.95
N PRO A 131 -4.44 -0.65 8.45
CA PRO A 131 -3.41 -1.33 7.67
C PRO A 131 -2.55 -2.28 8.50
N ALA A 132 -2.25 -1.97 9.76
CA ALA A 132 -1.46 -2.85 10.64
C ALA A 132 -2.17 -4.18 10.95
N VAL A 133 -3.47 -4.12 11.26
CA VAL A 133 -4.28 -5.30 11.62
C VAL A 133 -4.43 -6.21 10.41
N LEU A 134 -4.85 -5.66 9.26
CA LEU A 134 -5.06 -6.47 8.06
C LEU A 134 -3.75 -7.04 7.50
N THR A 135 -2.66 -6.26 7.51
CA THR A 135 -1.35 -6.73 7.06
C THR A 135 -0.91 -7.91 7.91
N SER A 136 -0.90 -7.76 9.23
CA SER A 136 -0.50 -8.85 10.15
C SER A 136 -1.40 -10.08 9.99
N PHE A 137 -2.70 -9.85 9.81
CA PHE A 137 -3.67 -10.93 9.62
C PHE A 137 -3.43 -11.71 8.31
N LEU A 138 -3.19 -11.01 7.19
CA LEU A 138 -2.90 -11.65 5.90
C LEU A 138 -1.56 -12.39 5.92
N LEU A 139 -0.52 -11.80 6.51
CA LEU A 139 0.79 -12.44 6.66
C LEU A 139 0.71 -13.71 7.51
N ALA A 140 -0.03 -13.68 8.63
CA ALA A 140 -0.27 -14.85 9.47
C ALA A 140 -1.02 -15.99 8.74
N ARG A 141 -1.69 -15.68 7.62
CA ARG A 141 -2.42 -16.63 6.77
C ARG A 141 -1.64 -17.01 5.51
N GLY A 142 -0.36 -16.66 5.42
CA GLY A 142 0.53 -17.07 4.33
C GLY A 142 0.49 -16.18 3.09
N ALA A 143 0.07 -14.92 3.22
CA ALA A 143 0.27 -13.95 2.15
C ALA A 143 1.78 -13.76 1.90
N ASP A 144 2.18 -13.75 0.62
CA ASP A 144 3.56 -13.52 0.23
C ASP A 144 3.98 -12.06 0.51
N PRO A 145 4.94 -11.81 1.43
CA PRO A 145 5.41 -10.46 1.74
C PRO A 145 6.20 -9.82 0.59
N ASN A 146 6.63 -10.61 -0.40
CA ASN A 146 7.44 -10.18 -1.54
C ASN A 146 6.66 -10.11 -2.85
N ALA A 147 5.34 -10.30 -2.79
CA ALA A 147 4.48 -10.22 -3.95
C ALA A 147 4.69 -8.87 -4.67
N ARG A 148 4.83 -8.88 -6.00
CA ARG A 148 5.02 -7.64 -6.77
C ARG A 148 3.68 -7.10 -7.23
N GLY A 149 3.37 -5.87 -6.84
CA GLY A 149 2.23 -5.10 -7.34
C GLY A 149 2.61 -4.21 -8.52
N VAL A 150 1.90 -3.09 -8.65
CA VAL A 150 2.13 -2.06 -9.68
C VAL A 150 3.57 -1.58 -9.67
N PHE A 151 4.12 -1.35 -10.86
CA PHE A 151 5.48 -0.85 -11.03
C PHE A 151 6.52 -1.74 -10.34
N GLY A 152 6.22 -3.03 -10.14
CA GLY A 152 7.08 -3.95 -9.41
C GLY A 152 7.25 -3.64 -7.92
N ARG A 153 6.41 -2.78 -7.32
CA ARG A 153 6.50 -2.48 -5.90
C ARG A 153 6.16 -3.71 -5.06
N THR A 154 6.96 -4.00 -4.05
CA THR A 154 6.63 -4.98 -3.01
C THR A 154 5.72 -4.33 -1.95
N PRO A 155 5.04 -5.11 -1.10
CA PRO A 155 4.34 -4.63 0.08
C PRO A 155 5.21 -3.70 0.94
N LEU A 156 6.50 -4.02 1.11
CA LEU A 156 7.43 -3.18 1.87
C LEU A 156 7.64 -1.81 1.20
N ILE A 157 7.81 -1.77 -0.13
CA ILE A 157 7.92 -0.52 -0.87
C ILE A 157 6.61 0.28 -0.82
N ALA A 158 5.46 -0.38 -0.97
CA ALA A 158 4.16 0.26 -0.86
C ALA A 158 3.94 0.85 0.54
N ALA A 159 4.37 0.16 1.58
CA ALA A 159 4.36 0.66 2.95
C ALA A 159 5.31 1.83 3.14
N ALA A 160 6.52 1.83 2.54
CA ALA A 160 7.46 2.96 2.63
C ALA A 160 7.01 4.20 1.85
N ALA A 161 6.37 4.01 0.69
CA ALA A 161 5.91 5.08 -0.22
C ALA A 161 4.56 5.70 0.16
N SER A 162 3.85 5.12 1.13
CA SER A 162 2.55 5.62 1.55
C SER A 162 2.66 6.99 2.25
N GLN A 163 1.73 7.89 1.93
CA GLN A 163 1.64 9.22 2.54
C GLN A 163 1.00 9.21 3.94
N TYR A 164 0.59 8.04 4.45
CA TYR A 164 0.02 7.91 5.79
C TYR A 164 1.11 7.96 6.87
N TYR A 165 1.46 9.15 7.34
CA TYR A 165 2.48 9.34 8.37
C TYR A 165 2.03 8.86 9.75
N GLY A 166 2.87 8.07 10.44
CA GLY A 166 2.71 7.78 11.88
C GLY A 166 3.05 6.36 12.32
N ALA A 167 2.74 6.05 13.58
CA ALA A 167 3.07 4.77 14.23
C ALA A 167 2.48 3.55 13.51
N THR A 168 1.35 3.71 12.83
CA THR A 168 0.68 2.64 12.08
C THR A 168 1.54 2.14 10.92
N GLN A 169 2.24 3.03 10.23
CA GLN A 169 3.08 2.66 9.08
C GLN A 169 4.33 1.92 9.50
N LEU A 170 4.94 2.34 10.62
CA LEU A 170 6.07 1.63 11.22
C LEU A 170 5.64 0.21 11.65
N ALA A 171 4.47 0.04 12.25
CA ALA A 171 3.95 -1.28 12.62
C ALA A 171 3.75 -2.20 11.40
N VAL A 172 3.27 -1.65 10.27
CA VAL A 172 3.14 -2.37 9.00
C VAL A 172 4.51 -2.81 8.46
N VAL A 173 5.48 -1.91 8.46
CA VAL A 173 6.86 -2.20 8.01
C VAL A 173 7.50 -3.28 8.87
N GLU A 174 7.40 -3.18 10.20
CA GLU A 174 7.92 -4.20 11.12
C GLU A 174 7.23 -5.55 10.93
N ALA A 175 5.90 -5.57 10.72
CA ALA A 175 5.17 -6.80 10.44
C ALA A 175 5.65 -7.47 9.14
N LEU A 176 5.87 -6.68 8.08
CA LEU A 176 6.37 -7.18 6.79
C LEU A 176 7.80 -7.73 6.91
N LEU A 177 8.70 -7.01 7.58
CA LEU A 177 10.07 -7.45 7.80
C LEU A 177 10.14 -8.71 8.67
N ASN A 178 9.30 -8.81 9.70
CA ASN A 178 9.18 -10.02 10.52
C ASN A 178 8.63 -11.22 9.73
N ALA A 179 7.81 -10.98 8.72
CA ALA A 179 7.30 -12.02 7.83
C ALA A 179 8.28 -12.42 6.71
N GLY A 180 9.47 -11.82 6.64
CA GLY A 180 10.48 -12.16 5.64
C GLY A 180 10.37 -11.35 4.34
N ALA A 181 9.82 -10.14 4.40
CA ALA A 181 9.96 -9.20 3.29
C ALA A 181 11.44 -8.94 2.99
N ASP A 182 11.81 -9.01 1.72
CA ASP A 182 13.12 -8.63 1.21
C ASP A 182 13.29 -7.12 1.34
N ILE A 183 14.23 -6.72 2.19
CA ILE A 183 14.47 -5.33 2.56
C ILE A 183 15.06 -4.50 1.42
N ASP A 184 15.79 -5.16 0.52
CA ASP A 184 16.51 -4.54 -0.59
C ASP A 184 15.83 -4.79 -1.94
N ALA A 185 14.64 -5.41 -1.93
CA ALA A 185 13.81 -5.51 -3.12
C ALA A 185 13.56 -4.12 -3.71
N CYS A 186 13.65 -4.04 -5.04
CA CYS A 186 13.47 -2.80 -5.78
C CYS A 186 12.25 -2.85 -6.69
N ASP A 187 11.67 -1.68 -6.93
CA ASP A 187 10.60 -1.48 -7.91
C ASP A 187 11.14 -1.45 -9.36
N GLU A 188 10.27 -1.24 -10.34
CA GLU A 188 10.65 -1.17 -11.75
C GLU A 188 11.58 -0.01 -12.09
N THR A 189 11.64 1.02 -11.26
CA THR A 189 12.63 2.12 -11.40
C THR A 189 13.96 1.81 -10.72
N GLY A 190 14.05 0.66 -10.04
CA GLY A 190 15.21 0.26 -9.27
C GLY A 190 15.25 0.87 -7.87
N ARG A 191 14.14 1.46 -7.38
CA ARG A 191 14.10 2.09 -6.05
C ARG A 191 13.73 1.08 -4.97
N THR A 192 14.46 1.09 -3.85
CA THR A 192 14.20 0.25 -2.67
C THR A 192 13.24 0.94 -1.70
N ALA A 193 12.77 0.19 -0.70
CA ALA A 193 11.95 0.75 0.38
C ALA A 193 12.67 1.88 1.12
N LEU A 194 14.00 1.78 1.30
CA LEU A 194 14.80 2.83 1.95
C LEU A 194 14.80 4.14 1.13
N MET A 195 14.88 4.06 -0.21
CA MET A 195 14.83 5.23 -1.08
C MET A 195 13.47 5.94 -1.01
N TRP A 196 12.36 5.18 -0.99
CA TRP A 196 11.02 5.75 -0.81
C TRP A 196 10.85 6.37 0.58
N ALA A 197 11.33 5.70 1.64
CA ALA A 197 11.29 6.23 2.99
C ALA A 197 12.15 7.48 3.16
N ALA A 198 13.26 7.58 2.42
CA ALA A 198 14.16 8.73 2.48
C ALA A 198 13.51 10.04 2.02
N MET A 199 12.53 9.96 1.12
CA MET A 199 11.80 11.13 0.63
C MET A 199 10.91 11.77 1.69
N ALA A 200 10.29 10.97 2.58
CA ALA A 200 9.18 11.49 3.39
C ALA A 200 8.98 10.85 4.77
N ASN A 201 9.71 9.80 5.14
CA ASN A 201 9.37 9.00 6.32
C ASN A 201 10.58 8.60 7.17
N LEU A 202 10.97 9.50 8.07
CA LEU A 202 12.10 9.28 8.98
C LEU A 202 11.96 8.02 9.86
N PRO A 203 10.83 7.76 10.56
CA PRO A 203 10.70 6.55 11.37
C PRO A 203 10.88 5.25 10.58
N VAL A 204 10.30 5.17 9.38
CA VAL A 204 10.45 3.99 8.52
C VAL A 204 11.87 3.87 7.99
N ALA A 205 12.49 4.98 7.56
CA ALA A 205 13.88 4.97 7.11
C ALA A 205 14.82 4.47 8.22
N VAL A 206 14.66 4.98 9.46
CA VAL A 206 15.45 4.53 10.61
C VAL A 206 15.24 3.04 10.90
N SER A 207 14.00 2.54 10.87
CA SER A 207 13.72 1.12 11.04
C SER A 207 14.41 0.26 9.97
N LEU A 208 14.29 0.63 8.69
CA LEU A 208 14.96 -0.06 7.59
C LEU A 208 16.49 -0.07 7.75
N LEU A 209 17.07 1.05 8.18
CA LEU A 209 18.51 1.12 8.49
C LEU A 209 18.87 0.19 9.66
N VAL A 210 18.11 0.21 10.77
CA VAL A 210 18.28 -0.71 11.91
C VAL A 210 18.26 -2.17 11.47
N ARG A 211 17.39 -2.49 10.52
CA ARG A 211 17.23 -3.83 9.95
C ARG A 211 18.26 -4.20 8.90
N GLY A 212 19.17 -3.29 8.55
CA GLY A 212 20.32 -3.56 7.69
C GLY A 212 20.07 -3.34 6.20
N ALA A 213 19.11 -2.49 5.82
CA ALA A 213 18.89 -2.11 4.42
C ALA A 213 20.17 -1.56 3.78
N ASP A 214 20.40 -1.90 2.51
CA ASP A 214 21.51 -1.38 1.72
C ASP A 214 21.37 0.14 1.52
N THR A 215 22.31 0.88 2.09
CA THR A 215 22.35 2.34 2.03
C THR A 215 22.93 2.87 0.72
N ASP A 216 23.73 2.05 0.04
CA ASP A 216 24.48 2.44 -1.15
C ASP A 216 23.83 1.93 -2.43
N HIS A 217 22.72 1.20 -2.36
CA HIS A 217 21.94 0.83 -3.55
C HIS A 217 21.66 2.06 -4.40
N ALA A 218 21.73 1.89 -5.73
CA ALA A 218 21.47 2.95 -6.69
C ALA A 218 20.35 2.51 -7.64
N ASP A 219 19.39 3.41 -7.86
CA ASP A 219 18.32 3.14 -8.81
C ASP A 219 18.79 3.30 -10.27
N LYS A 220 17.87 3.22 -11.23
CA LYS A 220 18.21 3.32 -12.66
C LYS A 220 18.81 4.66 -13.07
N ASP A 221 18.56 5.73 -12.31
CA ASP A 221 19.15 7.05 -12.54
C ASP A 221 20.47 7.22 -11.77
N GLY A 222 20.94 6.16 -11.09
CA GLY A 222 22.12 6.18 -10.24
C GLY A 222 21.89 6.89 -8.90
N GLU A 223 20.63 7.18 -8.55
CA GLU A 223 20.29 7.92 -7.34
C GLU A 223 20.31 6.99 -6.12
N THR A 224 20.92 7.44 -5.02
CA THR A 224 20.96 6.72 -3.74
C THR A 224 19.92 7.25 -2.76
N ALA A 225 19.66 6.52 -1.68
CA ALA A 225 18.79 7.00 -0.60
C ALA A 225 19.26 8.34 -0.01
N LEU A 226 20.57 8.59 0.04
CA LEU A 226 21.13 9.86 0.52
C LEU A 226 20.79 11.01 -0.43
N MET A 227 20.88 10.80 -1.75
CA MET A 227 20.54 11.83 -2.72
C MET A 227 19.05 12.20 -2.68
N TYR A 228 18.17 11.20 -2.49
CA TYR A 228 16.75 11.45 -2.27
C TYR A 228 16.47 12.20 -0.97
N ALA A 229 17.09 11.81 0.15
CA ALA A 229 16.93 12.51 1.43
C ALA A 229 17.39 13.98 1.35
N VAL A 230 18.46 14.24 0.60
CA VAL A 230 18.94 15.60 0.34
C VAL A 230 17.92 16.36 -0.50
N ARG A 231 17.52 15.82 -1.66
CA ARG A 231 16.58 16.48 -2.59
C ARG A 231 15.24 16.87 -1.96
N GLU A 232 14.68 15.98 -1.14
CA GLU A 232 13.40 16.20 -0.46
C GLU A 232 13.54 16.92 0.89
N TRP A 233 14.75 17.42 1.21
CA TRP A 233 15.05 18.18 2.42
C TRP A 233 14.67 17.46 3.72
N ASN A 234 15.14 16.21 3.87
CA ASN A 234 14.90 15.40 5.06
C ASN A 234 16.18 15.27 5.92
N PRO A 235 16.52 16.28 6.76
CA PRO A 235 17.77 16.30 7.52
C PRO A 235 17.88 15.12 8.50
N GLY A 236 16.76 14.67 9.06
CA GLY A 236 16.75 13.51 9.96
C GLY A 236 17.22 12.24 9.26
N VAL A 237 16.76 12.01 8.02
CA VAL A 237 17.19 10.83 7.26
C VAL A 237 18.62 10.99 6.79
N VAL A 238 19.04 12.18 6.38
CA VAL A 238 20.45 12.46 6.04
C VAL A 238 21.37 12.08 7.20
N ILE A 239 21.05 12.52 8.42
CA ILE A 239 21.85 12.19 9.62
C ILE A 239 21.86 10.68 9.86
N ALA A 240 20.69 10.03 9.83
CA ALA A 240 20.56 8.59 10.06
C ALA A 240 21.31 7.75 9.02
N LEU A 241 21.28 8.17 7.75
CA LEU A 241 22.04 7.54 6.67
C LEU A 241 23.52 7.71 6.92
N LEU A 242 24.00 8.93 7.11
CA LEU A 242 25.40 9.19 7.40
C LEU A 242 25.87 8.30 8.57
N ASP A 243 25.07 8.12 9.62
CA ASP A 243 25.35 7.21 10.74
C ASP A 243 25.76 5.78 10.36
N ARG A 244 25.31 5.32 9.20
CA ARG A 244 25.64 4.01 8.61
C ARG A 244 26.86 3.99 7.68
N ARG A 245 27.62 5.09 7.61
CA ARG A 245 28.85 5.23 6.79
C ARG A 245 28.61 5.06 5.27
N VAL A 246 27.49 5.58 4.77
CA VAL A 246 27.14 5.62 3.33
C VAL A 246 28.27 6.23 2.50
N ASP A 247 28.43 5.76 1.27
CA ASP A 247 29.32 6.37 0.29
C ASP A 247 28.73 7.70 -0.22
N GLN A 248 29.28 8.80 0.30
CA GLN A 248 28.89 10.16 -0.07
C GLN A 248 29.42 10.59 -1.44
N GLU A 249 30.38 9.86 -2.01
CA GLU A 249 31.02 10.21 -3.28
C GLU A 249 30.36 9.53 -4.48
N LYS A 250 29.34 8.69 -4.23
CA LYS A 250 28.59 8.04 -5.30
C LYS A 250 27.95 9.12 -6.18
N ARG A 251 28.05 8.93 -7.49
CA ARG A 251 27.54 9.86 -8.50
C ARG A 251 26.34 9.24 -9.21
N ASN A 252 25.29 10.03 -9.36
CA ASN A 252 24.16 9.67 -10.21
C ASN A 252 24.54 9.68 -11.70
N ALA A 253 23.61 9.32 -12.56
CA ALA A 253 23.81 9.32 -14.02
C ALA A 253 24.16 10.71 -14.60
N ALA A 254 23.79 11.78 -13.89
CA ALA A 254 24.18 13.16 -14.23
C ALA A 254 25.57 13.55 -13.70
N GLY A 255 26.31 12.63 -13.07
CA GLY A 255 27.63 12.85 -12.53
C GLY A 255 27.66 13.63 -11.20
N ARG A 256 26.51 13.81 -10.53
CA ARG A 256 26.37 14.61 -9.31
C ARG A 256 26.39 13.74 -8.06
N THR A 257 27.07 14.22 -7.03
CA THR A 257 27.04 13.66 -5.67
C THR A 257 25.86 14.21 -4.87
N ALA A 258 25.61 13.66 -3.68
CA ALA A 258 24.64 14.22 -2.74
C ALA A 258 24.97 15.68 -2.37
N LEU A 259 26.26 16.02 -2.25
CA LEU A 259 26.70 17.40 -1.97
C LEU A 259 26.44 18.33 -3.16
N ASP A 260 26.68 17.87 -4.40
CA ASP A 260 26.40 18.66 -5.60
C ASP A 260 24.90 18.98 -5.70
N ILE A 261 24.03 18.00 -5.41
CA ILE A 261 22.58 18.20 -5.37
C ILE A 261 22.19 19.22 -4.29
N ALA A 262 22.79 19.17 -3.11
CA ALA A 262 22.53 20.11 -2.03
C ALA A 262 22.87 21.56 -2.42
N ARG A 263 23.98 21.75 -3.14
CA ARG A 263 24.43 23.06 -3.63
C ARG A 263 23.54 23.59 -4.75
N GLU A 264 23.16 22.73 -5.70
CA GLU A 264 22.31 23.11 -6.84
C GLU A 264 20.90 23.49 -6.41
N SER A 265 20.36 22.81 -5.39
CA SER A 265 18.97 22.96 -4.95
C SER A 265 18.80 24.02 -3.85
N ASN A 266 19.82 24.84 -3.58
CA ASN A 266 19.86 25.87 -2.54
C ASN A 266 19.42 25.35 -1.15
N ILE A 267 19.86 24.14 -0.81
CA ILE A 267 19.54 23.47 0.45
C ILE A 267 20.33 24.15 1.59
N PRO A 268 19.77 24.25 2.81
CA PRO A 268 20.42 24.97 3.90
C PRO A 268 21.87 24.55 4.15
N ALA A 269 22.71 25.53 4.52
CA ALA A 269 24.14 25.37 4.69
C ALA A 269 24.50 24.26 5.70
N GLU A 270 23.59 23.91 6.62
CA GLU A 270 23.74 22.84 7.60
C GLU A 270 23.86 21.46 6.93
N ILE A 271 23.05 21.17 5.91
CA ILE A 271 23.11 19.89 5.18
C ILE A 271 24.35 19.85 4.28
N GLN A 272 24.71 20.97 3.67
CA GLN A 272 25.93 21.08 2.88
C GLN A 272 27.16 20.83 3.77
N TRP A 273 27.23 21.50 4.92
CA TRP A 273 28.29 21.33 5.89
C TRP A 273 28.39 19.89 6.42
N LEU A 274 27.24 19.22 6.63
CA LEU A 274 27.15 17.82 7.03
C LEU A 274 27.82 16.87 6.03
N LEU A 275 27.55 17.08 4.74
CA LEU A 275 28.11 16.27 3.66
C LEU A 275 29.60 16.57 3.43
N GLU A 276 30.03 17.81 3.64
CA GLU A 276 31.42 18.23 3.46
C GLU A 276 32.36 17.70 4.54
N ASN A 277 31.97 17.74 5.81
CA ASN A 277 32.91 17.52 6.91
C ASN A 277 33.12 16.06 7.30
N ARG A 278 32.42 15.11 6.65
CA ARG A 278 32.51 13.65 6.90
C ARG A 278 32.60 13.28 8.41
N GLY A 279 31.98 14.09 9.28
CA GLY A 279 32.34 14.20 10.70
C GLY A 279 31.33 13.56 11.68
N PRO A 280 31.73 13.32 12.95
CA PRO A 280 30.92 12.62 13.94
C PRO A 280 29.71 13.45 14.40
N ARG A 281 28.54 12.79 14.45
CA ARG A 281 27.18 13.38 14.46
C ARG A 281 26.64 13.83 15.82
N SER A 282 27.43 13.75 16.88
CA SER A 282 27.02 14.16 18.24
C SER A 282 26.92 15.68 18.39
N ALA A 283 27.87 16.43 17.82
CA ALA A 283 27.92 17.90 17.93
C ALA A 283 26.82 18.61 17.11
N LEU A 284 26.15 17.90 16.21
CA LEU A 284 25.12 18.47 15.34
C LEU A 284 23.69 18.12 15.80
N ARG A 285 23.50 17.11 16.65
CA ARG A 285 22.18 16.83 17.25
C ARG A 285 21.70 18.04 18.05
N GLU A 286 22.58 18.64 18.86
CA GLU A 286 22.32 19.91 19.56
C GLU A 286 22.09 21.10 18.61
N ARG A 287 22.81 21.17 17.48
CA ARG A 287 22.69 22.30 16.53
C ARG A 287 21.49 22.19 15.60
N VAL A 288 21.08 20.97 15.24
CA VAL A 288 19.85 20.69 14.49
C VAL A 288 18.65 20.86 15.39
N ASP A 289 18.69 20.41 16.65
CA ASP A 289 17.65 20.69 17.63
C ASP A 289 17.49 22.22 17.83
N ALA A 290 18.60 22.98 17.81
CA ALA A 290 18.59 24.44 17.85
C ALA A 290 18.07 25.09 16.54
N ALA A 291 18.46 24.60 15.36
CA ALA A 291 18.06 25.16 14.07
C ALA A 291 16.62 24.79 13.68
N VAL A 292 16.18 23.57 13.95
CA VAL A 292 14.78 23.10 13.79
C VAL A 292 13.88 23.79 14.82
N GLY A 293 14.35 23.96 16.05
CA GLY A 293 13.68 24.79 17.06
C GLY A 293 13.49 26.24 16.58
N ALA A 294 14.54 26.87 16.04
CA ALA A 294 14.46 28.24 15.52
C ALA A 294 13.58 28.37 14.27
N ALA A 295 13.49 27.35 13.42
CA ALA A 295 12.65 27.34 12.22
C ALA A 295 11.15 27.09 12.52
N LEU A 296 10.81 26.50 13.68
CA LEU A 296 9.42 26.24 14.10
C LEU A 296 8.80 27.35 14.97
N VAL A 297 9.62 28.23 15.57
CA VAL A 297 9.14 29.38 16.36
C VAL A 297 8.20 30.34 15.59
N PRO A 298 8.36 30.61 14.27
CA PRO A 298 7.48 31.55 13.57
C PRO A 298 6.09 31.00 13.20
N LEU A 299 5.79 29.73 13.49
CA LEU A 299 4.52 29.08 13.12
C LEU A 299 3.56 28.88 14.30
N VAL A 300 3.88 29.38 15.49
CA VAL A 300 3.04 29.28 16.71
C VAL A 300 2.86 30.63 17.43
N GLU A 301 3.10 31.76 16.77
CA GLU A 301 2.68 33.09 17.26
C GLU A 301 1.47 33.62 16.48
#